data_AF-A0A1C3JTC3-F1
#
_entry.id   AF-A0A1C3JTC3-F1
#
_cell.length_a   1.000
_cell.length_b   1.000
_cell.length_c   1.000
_cell.angle_alpha   90.00
_cell.angle_beta   90.00
_cell.angle_gamma   90.00
#
_symmetry.space_group_name_H-M   'P 1'
#
loop_
_entity.id
_entity.type
_entity.pdbx_description
1 polymer ?
#
loop_
_entity_poly.entity_id
_entity_poly.type
_entity_poly.pdbx_seq_one_letter_code
_entity_poly.pdbx_strand_id
1 'polypeptide(L)'
;MDFVIKGLLTNLTPSEKIFLISHPSHVTTIRDNANTASREAHRRFARNGLYNGVGDAFRHCYWSAMLARDIGVENATRFTTAHEAYDANPAQERAMDLHNNSVGVAIGEAHPNANDSVLALFCIDALNEEKLMTSLPETGEAY
;
A
#
# COMPACT_ATOMS: atom_id res chain seq x y z
N MET A 1 -0.68 20.91 -6.36
CA MET A 1 0.78 20.72 -6.23
C MET A 1 0.96 19.54 -5.28
N ASP A 2 1.23 18.37 -5.84
CA ASP A 2 1.08 17.06 -5.20
C ASP A 2 2.02 16.86 -4.01
N PHE A 3 1.44 16.82 -2.80
CA PHE A 3 2.15 16.48 -1.57
C PHE A 3 2.76 15.06 -1.62
N VAL A 4 2.17 14.17 -2.43
CA VAL A 4 2.55 12.75 -2.58
C VAL A 4 3.79 12.55 -3.48
N ILE A 5 3.99 13.42 -4.50
CA ILE A 5 5.15 13.33 -5.43
C ILE A 5 6.48 13.50 -4.67
N LYS A 6 6.50 14.32 -3.61
CA LYS A 6 7.68 14.41 -2.74
C LYS A 6 7.85 13.12 -1.93
N GLY A 7 6.84 12.68 -1.18
CA GLY A 7 6.99 11.54 -0.26
C GLY A 7 7.54 10.25 -0.87
N LEU A 8 7.01 9.82 -2.02
CA LEU A 8 7.32 8.50 -2.58
C LEU A 8 8.65 8.42 -3.35
N LEU A 9 9.19 9.54 -3.84
CA LEU A 9 10.45 9.58 -4.61
C LEU A 9 11.56 10.40 -3.95
N THR A 10 11.27 11.28 -2.99
CA THR A 10 12.32 12.06 -2.32
C THR A 10 12.90 11.36 -1.09
N ASN A 11 12.23 10.34 -0.55
CA ASN A 11 12.69 9.58 0.63
C ASN A 11 12.64 8.06 0.40
N LEU A 12 13.14 7.58 -0.74
CA LEU A 12 13.31 6.14 -0.96
C LEU A 12 14.28 5.55 0.07
N THR A 13 13.92 4.42 0.68
CA THR A 13 14.83 3.62 1.49
C THR A 13 16.04 3.17 0.65
N PRO A 14 17.19 2.88 1.27
CA PRO A 14 18.33 2.30 0.53
C PRO A 14 17.93 1.04 -0.25
N SER A 15 17.07 0.20 0.33
CA SER A 15 16.58 -1.04 -0.29
C SER A 15 15.68 -0.78 -1.50
N GLU A 16 14.80 0.22 -1.43
CA GLU A 16 13.99 0.63 -2.59
C GLU A 16 14.86 1.14 -3.74
N LYS A 17 15.90 1.93 -3.44
CA LYS A 17 16.85 2.41 -4.47
C LYS A 17 17.53 1.23 -5.19
N ILE A 18 18.02 0.24 -4.44
CA ILE A 18 18.64 -0.97 -5.00
C ILE A 18 17.65 -1.74 -5.88
N PHE A 19 16.39 -1.87 -5.44
CA PHE A 19 15.36 -2.53 -6.23
C PHE A 19 15.08 -1.78 -7.54
N LEU A 20 14.88 -0.46 -7.48
CA LEU A 20 14.57 0.34 -8.66
C LEU A 20 15.73 0.42 -9.66
N ILE A 21 16.98 0.42 -9.19
CA ILE A 21 18.17 0.33 -10.05
C ILE A 21 18.23 -1.02 -10.78
N SER A 22 17.87 -2.12 -10.12
CA SER A 22 17.83 -3.45 -10.73
C SER A 22 16.60 -3.72 -11.60
N HIS A 23 15.54 -2.91 -11.44
CA HIS A 23 14.25 -3.07 -12.15
C HIS A 23 13.74 -1.75 -12.76
N PRO A 24 14.50 -1.14 -13.70
CA PRO A 24 14.13 0.16 -14.26
C PRO A 24 12.77 0.16 -14.97
N SER A 25 12.35 -0.99 -15.53
CA SER A 25 11.05 -1.15 -16.18
C SER A 25 9.86 -1.04 -15.22
N HIS A 26 10.06 -1.24 -13.90
CA HIS A 26 8.98 -1.20 -12.91
C HIS A 26 8.78 0.18 -12.28
N VAL A 27 9.70 1.13 -12.48
CA VAL A 27 9.72 2.41 -11.77
C VAL A 27 8.44 3.21 -11.99
N THR A 28 7.98 3.32 -13.24
CA THR A 28 6.78 4.08 -13.58
C THR A 28 5.53 3.42 -13.02
N THR A 29 5.40 2.10 -13.17
CA THR A 29 4.29 1.31 -12.63
C THR A 29 4.18 1.45 -11.12
N ILE A 30 5.28 1.29 -10.39
CA ILE A 30 5.30 1.40 -8.93
C ILE A 30 4.81 2.78 -8.47
N ARG A 31 5.35 3.84 -9.10
CA ARG A 31 4.99 5.23 -8.80
C ARG A 31 3.53 5.52 -9.12
N ASP A 32 3.06 5.10 -10.29
CA ASP A 32 1.72 5.44 -10.76
C ASP A 32 0.67 4.69 -9.94
N ASN A 33 0.93 3.43 -9.56
CA ASN A 33 0.08 2.65 -8.65
C ASN A 33 0.02 3.27 -7.24
N ALA A 34 1.15 3.71 -6.69
CA ALA A 34 1.18 4.37 -5.39
C ALA A 34 0.38 5.68 -5.38
N ASN A 35 0.48 6.46 -6.45
CA ASN A 35 -0.30 7.68 -6.64
C ASN A 35 -1.79 7.37 -6.75
N THR A 36 -2.17 6.32 -7.47
CA THR A 36 -3.56 5.86 -7.59
C THR A 36 -4.11 5.44 -6.23
N ALA A 37 -3.39 4.60 -5.48
CA ALA A 37 -3.80 4.18 -4.14
C ALA A 37 -3.96 5.36 -3.18
N SER A 38 -3.00 6.29 -3.19
CA SER A 38 -3.05 7.49 -2.34
C SER A 38 -4.26 8.37 -2.65
N ARG A 39 -4.53 8.65 -3.93
CA ARG A 39 -5.71 9.44 -4.33
C ARG A 39 -7.01 8.76 -3.94
N GLU A 40 -7.08 7.44 -4.11
CA GLU A 40 -8.29 6.69 -3.80
C GLU A 40 -8.55 6.65 -2.30
N ALA A 41 -7.51 6.48 -1.47
CA ALA A 41 -7.63 6.59 -0.02
C ALA A 41 -8.14 7.98 0.41
N HIS A 42 -7.57 9.06 -0.15
CA HIS A 42 -8.00 10.44 0.14
C HIS A 42 -9.45 10.74 -0.28
N ARG A 43 -9.98 10.02 -1.28
CA ARG A 43 -11.38 10.18 -1.71
C ARG A 43 -12.35 9.46 -0.78
N ARG A 44 -11.94 8.33 -0.20
CA ARG A 44 -12.82 7.42 0.54
C ARG A 44 -12.82 7.69 2.04
N PHE A 45 -11.68 8.10 2.60
CA PHE A 45 -11.49 8.13 4.04
C PHE A 45 -11.26 9.55 4.58
N ALA A 46 -11.73 9.77 5.80
CA ALA A 46 -11.47 10.99 6.53
C ALA A 46 -9.96 11.18 6.77
N ARG A 47 -9.53 12.43 6.87
CA ARG A 47 -8.11 12.80 6.95
C ARG A 47 -7.38 12.17 8.15
N ASN A 48 -8.08 11.95 9.27
CA ASN A 48 -7.55 11.29 10.46
C ASN A 48 -7.32 9.78 10.27
N GLY A 49 -7.95 9.15 9.28
CA GLY A 49 -7.75 7.74 8.96
C GLY A 49 -6.64 7.47 7.93
N LEU A 50 -6.01 8.51 7.37
CA LEU A 50 -4.99 8.40 6.31
C LEU A 50 -3.57 8.12 6.82
N TYR A 51 -3.37 8.08 8.13
CA TYR A 51 -2.11 7.69 8.76
C TYR A 51 -2.43 6.73 9.89
N ASN A 52 -1.87 5.52 9.86
CA ASN A 52 -2.06 4.48 10.87
C ASN A 52 -3.51 3.99 11.09
N GLY A 53 -4.47 4.53 10.34
CA GLY A 53 -5.90 4.23 10.41
C GLY A 53 -6.40 3.46 9.19
N VAL A 54 -7.72 3.31 9.08
CA VAL A 54 -8.35 2.47 8.04
C VAL A 54 -8.07 2.91 6.60
N GLY A 55 -7.92 4.22 6.37
CA GLY A 55 -7.59 4.74 5.05
C GLY A 55 -6.15 4.42 4.64
N ASP A 56 -5.26 4.35 5.62
CA ASP A 56 -3.88 3.93 5.41
C ASP A 56 -3.79 2.42 5.17
N ALA A 57 -4.50 1.64 5.98
CA ALA A 57 -4.62 0.20 5.80
C ALA A 57 -5.13 -0.17 4.40
N PHE A 58 -6.20 0.49 3.94
CA PHE A 58 -6.70 0.36 2.58
C PHE A 58 -5.65 0.76 1.53
N ARG A 59 -4.93 1.87 1.74
CA ARG A 59 -3.91 2.36 0.81
C ARG A 59 -2.80 1.33 0.58
N HIS A 60 -2.31 0.70 1.64
CA HIS A 60 -1.28 -0.34 1.60
C HIS A 60 -1.77 -1.62 0.90
N CYS A 61 -2.97 -2.09 1.25
CA CYS A 61 -3.61 -3.22 0.57
C CYS A 61 -3.76 -2.96 -0.92
N TYR A 62 -4.35 -1.82 -1.28
CA TYR A 62 -4.70 -1.52 -2.67
C TYR A 62 -3.47 -1.31 -3.55
N TRP A 63 -2.47 -0.59 -3.04
CA TRP A 63 -1.20 -0.43 -3.74
C TRP A 63 -0.53 -1.79 -4.01
N SER A 64 -0.44 -2.64 -2.97
CA SER A 64 0.18 -3.95 -3.06
C SER A 64 -0.57 -4.90 -4.01
N ALA A 65 -1.89 -4.82 -4.07
CA ALA A 65 -2.70 -5.58 -5.03
C ALA A 65 -2.42 -5.18 -6.48
N MET A 66 -2.34 -3.87 -6.77
CA MET A 66 -1.97 -3.40 -8.10
C MET A 66 -0.54 -3.80 -8.46
N LEU A 67 0.41 -3.73 -7.52
CA LEU A 67 1.78 -4.20 -7.78
C LEU A 67 1.83 -5.70 -8.11
N ALA A 68 1.15 -6.54 -7.35
CA ALA A 68 1.14 -7.98 -7.61
C ALA A 68 0.56 -8.31 -8.99
N ARG A 69 -0.48 -7.59 -9.43
CA ARG A 69 -1.03 -7.69 -10.79
C ARG A 69 -0.04 -7.21 -11.86
N ASP A 70 0.58 -6.04 -11.65
CA ASP A 70 1.28 -5.33 -12.74
C ASP A 70 2.76 -5.67 -12.88
N ILE A 71 3.43 -6.04 -11.78
CA ILE A 71 4.87 -6.38 -11.78
C ILE A 71 5.14 -7.80 -11.25
N GLY A 72 4.08 -8.54 -10.92
CA GLY A 72 4.14 -9.91 -10.42
C GLY A 72 4.32 -9.99 -8.91
N VAL A 73 3.81 -11.09 -8.33
CA VAL A 73 3.76 -11.37 -6.89
C VAL A 73 5.13 -11.24 -6.22
N GLU A 74 6.17 -11.88 -6.78
CA GLU A 74 7.52 -11.88 -6.20
C GLU A 74 8.10 -10.46 -6.09
N ASN A 75 7.96 -9.65 -7.14
CA ASN A 75 8.46 -8.29 -7.18
C ASN A 75 7.65 -7.38 -6.26
N ALA A 76 6.33 -7.55 -6.22
CA ALA A 76 5.45 -6.82 -5.33
C ALA A 76 5.83 -7.06 -3.86
N THR A 77 5.95 -8.32 -3.43
CA THR A 77 6.35 -8.69 -2.06
C THR A 77 7.71 -8.11 -1.70
N ARG A 78 8.71 -8.22 -2.60
CA ARG A 78 10.05 -7.68 -2.36
C ARG A 78 10.03 -6.17 -2.21
N PHE A 79 9.34 -5.47 -3.11
CA PHE A 79 9.32 -4.01 -3.11
C PHE A 79 8.57 -3.46 -1.89
N THR A 80 7.38 -3.96 -1.60
CA THR A 80 6.58 -3.49 -0.45
C THR A 80 7.25 -3.82 0.88
N THR A 81 7.91 -4.97 1.00
CA THR A 81 8.73 -5.29 2.19
C THR A 81 9.92 -4.34 2.34
N ALA A 82 10.57 -3.97 1.23
CA ALA A 82 11.68 -3.02 1.22
C ALA A 82 11.22 -1.57 1.54
N HIS A 83 9.98 -1.22 1.17
CA HIS A 83 9.35 0.06 1.49
C HIS A 83 9.26 0.26 3.02
N GLU A 84 8.83 -0.77 3.74
CA GLU A 84 8.66 -0.68 5.21
C GLU A 84 9.96 -0.79 6.02
N ALA A 85 11.12 -0.93 5.35
CA ALA A 85 12.42 -1.19 5.96
C ALA A 85 13.23 0.08 6.26
N TYR A 86 12.59 1.17 6.74
CA TYR A 86 13.30 2.37 7.18
C TYR A 86 13.60 2.36 8.69
N ASP A 87 14.80 2.83 9.05
CA ASP A 87 15.40 2.66 10.40
C ASP A 87 14.62 3.33 11.54
N ALA A 88 13.72 4.26 11.24
CA ALA A 88 12.93 5.02 12.21
C ALA A 88 11.46 4.56 12.32
N ASN A 89 11.05 3.47 11.65
CA ASN A 89 9.66 3.03 11.65
C ASN A 89 9.28 2.39 13.01
N PRO A 90 8.29 2.92 13.76
CA PRO A 90 7.79 2.25 14.94
C PRO A 90 7.33 0.83 14.61
N ALA A 91 7.67 -0.13 15.48
CA ALA A 91 7.44 -1.56 15.19
C ALA A 91 5.96 -1.90 14.90
N GLN A 92 5.01 -1.17 15.51
CA GLN A 92 3.58 -1.38 15.30
C GLN A 92 3.10 -0.85 13.94
N GLU A 93 3.59 0.30 13.51
CA GLU A 93 3.30 0.87 12.18
C GLU A 93 3.84 -0.06 11.10
N ARG A 94 5.10 -0.47 11.22
CA ARG A 94 5.72 -1.46 10.33
C ARG A 94 4.94 -2.77 10.25
N ALA A 95 4.46 -3.29 11.38
CA ALA A 95 3.70 -4.54 11.40
C ALA A 95 2.36 -4.40 10.68
N MET A 96 1.65 -3.29 10.89
CA MET A 96 0.43 -2.94 10.19
C MET A 96 0.66 -2.87 8.67
N ASP A 97 1.67 -2.12 8.23
CA ASP A 97 1.97 -1.93 6.82
C ASP A 97 2.35 -3.25 6.14
N LEU A 98 3.24 -4.04 6.75
CA LEU A 98 3.64 -5.36 6.22
C LEU A 98 2.46 -6.33 6.10
N HIS A 99 1.57 -6.35 7.10
CA HIS A 99 0.37 -7.18 7.08
C HIS A 99 -0.57 -6.77 5.96
N ASN A 100 -0.90 -5.48 5.87
CA ASN A 100 -1.81 -4.95 4.85
C ASN A 100 -1.22 -5.11 3.43
N ASN A 101 0.09 -4.94 3.27
CA ASN A 101 0.78 -5.22 2.03
C ASN A 101 0.65 -6.71 1.63
N SER A 102 0.81 -7.63 2.57
CA SER A 102 0.65 -9.07 2.33
C SER A 102 -0.76 -9.44 1.88
N VAL A 103 -1.79 -8.86 2.52
CA VAL A 103 -3.20 -9.06 2.11
C VAL A 103 -3.41 -8.54 0.68
N GLY A 104 -2.90 -7.35 0.38
CA GLY A 104 -2.97 -6.76 -0.95
C GLY A 104 -2.31 -7.65 -2.01
N VAL A 105 -1.09 -8.13 -1.76
CA VAL A 105 -0.39 -9.03 -2.70
C VAL A 105 -1.22 -10.29 -2.99
N ALA A 106 -1.82 -10.91 -1.97
CA ALA A 106 -2.66 -12.09 -2.14
C ALA A 106 -3.93 -11.79 -2.97
N ILE A 107 -4.54 -10.62 -2.80
CA ILE A 107 -5.67 -10.16 -3.62
C ILE A 107 -5.24 -10.00 -5.09
N GLY A 108 -4.12 -9.34 -5.34
CA GLY A 108 -3.61 -9.15 -6.71
C GLY A 108 -3.25 -10.48 -7.39
N GLU A 109 -2.67 -11.41 -6.64
CA GLU A 109 -2.36 -12.77 -7.12
C GLU A 109 -3.63 -13.55 -7.49
N ALA A 110 -4.67 -13.50 -6.65
CA ALA A 110 -5.93 -14.20 -6.89
C ALA A 110 -6.74 -13.59 -8.06
N HIS A 111 -6.49 -12.33 -8.40
CA HIS A 111 -7.28 -11.57 -9.36
C HIS A 111 -6.41 -10.87 -10.43
N PRO A 112 -5.62 -11.61 -11.24
CA PRO A 112 -4.65 -11.03 -12.17
C PRO A 112 -5.31 -10.24 -13.33
N ASN A 113 -6.60 -10.46 -13.59
CA ASN A 113 -7.36 -9.77 -14.63
C ASN A 113 -8.28 -8.66 -14.09
N ALA A 114 -8.28 -8.40 -12.78
CA ALA A 114 -9.09 -7.35 -12.19
C ALA A 114 -8.53 -5.97 -12.55
N ASN A 115 -9.44 -5.04 -12.89
CA ASN A 115 -9.08 -3.64 -13.02
C ASN A 115 -8.89 -2.98 -11.65
N ASP A 116 -8.32 -1.78 -11.66
CA ASP A 116 -8.03 -0.97 -10.47
C ASP A 116 -9.24 -0.80 -9.54
N SER A 117 -10.41 -0.47 -10.09
CA SER A 117 -11.63 -0.28 -9.30
C SER A 117 -12.07 -1.57 -8.60
N VAL A 118 -11.91 -2.73 -9.24
CA VAL A 118 -12.24 -4.04 -8.65
C VAL A 118 -11.24 -4.40 -7.56
N LEU A 119 -9.93 -4.17 -7.75
CA LEU A 119 -8.93 -4.39 -6.70
C LEU A 119 -9.18 -3.48 -5.48
N ALA A 120 -9.58 -2.23 -5.70
CA ALA A 120 -9.99 -1.32 -4.63
C ALA A 120 -11.20 -1.88 -3.87
N LEU A 121 -12.20 -2.44 -4.56
CA LEU A 121 -13.35 -3.06 -3.90
C LEU A 121 -12.93 -4.26 -3.04
N PHE A 122 -12.06 -5.14 -3.52
CA PHE A 122 -11.57 -6.26 -2.70
C PHE A 122 -10.80 -5.80 -1.45
N CYS A 123 -10.04 -4.71 -1.53
CA CYS A 123 -9.41 -4.14 -0.34
C CYS A 123 -10.41 -3.46 0.63
N ILE A 124 -11.54 -2.96 0.15
CA ILE A 124 -12.64 -2.53 1.01
C ILE A 124 -13.31 -3.73 1.67
N ASP A 125 -13.57 -4.79 0.93
CA ASP A 125 -14.15 -6.01 1.50
C ASP A 125 -13.22 -6.59 2.57
N ALA A 126 -11.91 -6.65 2.30
CA ALA A 126 -10.92 -7.06 3.30
C ALA A 126 -10.89 -6.15 4.54
N LEU A 127 -11.08 -4.83 4.36
CA LEU A 127 -11.20 -3.89 5.48
C LEU A 127 -12.46 -4.17 6.32
N ASN A 128 -13.61 -4.35 5.66
CA ASN A 128 -14.91 -4.61 6.31
C ASN A 128 -14.97 -5.98 7.00
N GLU A 129 -14.20 -6.94 6.50
CA GLU A 129 -14.02 -8.27 7.08
C GLU A 129 -12.93 -8.32 8.16
N GLU A 130 -12.43 -7.16 8.61
CA GLU A 130 -11.39 -7.03 9.66
C GLU A 130 -10.09 -7.78 9.32
N LYS A 131 -9.82 -8.00 8.03
CA LYS A 131 -8.57 -8.62 7.56
C LYS A 131 -7.41 -7.62 7.50
N LEU A 132 -7.70 -6.32 7.49
CA LEU A 132 -6.69 -5.27 7.51
C LEU A 132 -6.46 -4.77 8.95
N MET A 133 -5.22 -4.38 9.25
CA MET A 133 -4.83 -3.86 10.55
C MET A 133 -4.74 -2.33 10.54
N THR A 134 -4.99 -1.72 11.69
CA THR A 134 -4.60 -0.34 12.01
C THR A 134 -3.62 -0.34 13.19
N SER A 135 -2.78 0.68 13.30
CA SER A 135 -1.87 0.85 14.44
C SER A 135 -2.36 1.95 15.42
N LEU A 136 -3.47 2.61 15.10
CA LEU A 136 -4.22 3.42 16.07
C LEU A 136 -5.02 2.51 17.03
N PRO A 137 -5.09 2.84 18.34
CA PRO A 137 -6.03 2.19 19.23
C PRO A 137 -7.47 2.43 18.74
N GLU A 138 -8.33 1.41 18.82
CA GLU A 138 -9.75 1.52 18.50
C GLU A 138 -10.39 2.64 19.33
N THR A 139 -10.52 3.84 18.74
CA THR A 139 -11.49 4.81 19.21
C THR A 139 -12.83 4.30 18.71
N GLY A 140 -13.68 3.82 19.62
CA GLY A 140 -14.96 3.16 19.34
C GLY A 140 -16.03 4.02 18.66
N GLU A 141 -15.70 4.69 17.57
CA GLU A 141 -16.63 5.34 16.67
C GLU A 141 -16.60 4.59 15.34
N ALA A 142 -17.71 3.90 15.07
CA ALA A 142 -17.96 3.22 13.82
C ALA A 142 -17.81 4.22 12.64
N TYR A 143 -17.08 3.77 11.61
CA TYR A 143 -16.91 4.46 10.34
C TYR A 143 -18.22 4.54 9.55
#